data_AF-R5JUJ1-F1
#
_entry.id   AF-R5JUJ1-F1
#
_cell.length_a   1.000
_cell.length_b   1.000
_cell.length_c   1.000
_cell.angle_alpha   90.00
_cell.angle_beta   90.00
_cell.angle_gamma   90.00
#
_symmetry.space_group_name_H-M   'P 1'
#
loop_
_entity.id
_entity.type
_entity.pdbx_description
1 polymer ?
#
loop_
_entity_poly.entity_id
_entity_poly.type
_entity_poly.pdbx_seq_one_letter_code
_entity_poly.pdbx_strand_id
1 'polypeptide(L)' 'METKAKINVILSSEASDFLEGLNSKIREKIIYNIRKSTYTIDPELFKKLDDTDI' A
#
# COMPACT_ATOMS: atom_id res chain seq x y z
N MET A 1 7.68 -19.43 11.48
CA MET A 1 7.01 -18.33 12.21
C MET A 1 5.82 -17.90 11.37
N GLU A 2 4.60 -18.09 11.86
CA GLU A 2 3.41 -17.59 11.15
C GLU A 2 3.44 -16.06 11.19
N THR A 3 3.70 -15.43 10.05
CA THR A 3 3.60 -13.98 9.91
C THR A 3 2.14 -13.58 9.91
N LYS A 4 1.60 -13.28 11.09
CA LYS A 4 0.25 -12.74 11.23
C LYS A 4 0.24 -11.30 10.70
N ALA A 5 -0.63 -11.02 9.71
CA ALA A 5 -0.82 -9.67 9.20
C ALA A 5 -1.31 -8.74 10.33
N LYS A 6 -0.71 -7.56 10.44
CA LYS A 6 -1.04 -6.54 11.44
C LYS A 6 -2.13 -5.59 10.95
N ILE A 7 -2.21 -5.40 9.64
CA ILE A 7 -3.12 -4.46 8.98
C ILE A 7 -3.88 -5.22 7.88
N ASN A 8 -5.20 -5.06 7.84
CA ASN A 8 -6.02 -5.50 6.74
C ASN A 8 -6.05 -4.43 5.65
N VAL A 9 -5.83 -4.81 4.39
CA VAL A 9 -5.82 -3.88 3.26
C VAL A 9 -7.04 -4.12 2.40
N ILE A 10 -7.81 -3.06 2.17
CA ILE A 10 -8.96 -3.05 1.27
C ILE A 10 -8.73 -1.91 0.29
N LEU A 11 -8.79 -2.20 -1.00
CA LEU A 11 -8.68 -1.20 -2.06
C LEU A 11 -10.07 -0.74 -2.46
N SER A 12 -10.27 0.57 -2.61
CA SER A 12 -11.44 1.10 -3.29
C SER A 12 -11.41 0.74 -4.77
N SER A 13 -12.56 0.81 -5.44
CA SER A 13 -12.64 0.62 -6.89
C SER A 13 -11.71 1.58 -7.63
N GLU A 14 -11.70 2.85 -7.27
CA GLU A 14 -10.82 3.87 -7.86
C GLU A 14 -9.33 3.51 -7.73
N ALA A 15 -8.91 3.03 -6.56
CA ALA A 15 -7.53 2.60 -6.35
C ALA A 15 -7.19 1.35 -7.17
N SER A 16 -8.12 0.42 -7.33
CA SER A 16 -7.95 -0.76 -8.18
C SER A 16 -7.80 -0.38 -9.64
N ASP A 17 -8.70 0.47 -10.15
CA ASP A 17 -8.69 0.94 -11.55
C ASP A 17 -7.41 1.71 -11.85
N PHE A 18 -6.96 2.56 -10.92
CA PHE A 18 -5.67 3.25 -11.03
C PHE A 18 -4.51 2.26 -11.17
N LEU A 19 -4.43 1.24 -10.31
CA LEU A 19 -3.36 0.23 -10.36
C LEU A 19 -3.38 -0.57 -11.66
N GLU A 20 -4.55 -0.84 -12.23
CA GLU A 20 -4.70 -1.55 -13.51
C GLU A 20 -4.25 -0.71 -14.71
N GLY A 21 -4.37 0.61 -14.62
CA GLY A 21 -3.86 1.53 -15.65
C GLY A 21 -2.34 1.73 -15.64
N LEU A 22 -1.62 1.23 -14.64
CA LEU A 22 -0.17 1.36 -14.53
C LEU A 22 0.58 0.28 -15.29
N ASN A 23 1.81 0.58 -15.71
CA ASN A 23 2.71 -0.44 -16.20
C ASN A 23 3.01 -1.48 -15.11
N SER A 24 3.31 -2.72 -15.54
CA SER A 24 3.50 -3.87 -14.64
C SER A 24 4.56 -3.63 -13.58
N LYS A 25 5.72 -3.06 -13.95
CA LYS A 25 6.83 -2.80 -13.04
C LYS A 25 6.45 -1.83 -11.90
N ILE A 26 5.74 -0.75 -12.23
CA ILE A 26 5.26 0.21 -11.23
C ILE A 26 4.19 -0.43 -10.35
N ARG A 27 3.21 -1.09 -10.96
CA ARG A 27 2.12 -1.78 -10.23
C ARG A 27 2.67 -2.79 -9.22
N GLU A 28 3.61 -3.62 -9.65
CA GLU A 28 4.27 -4.61 -8.78
C GLU A 28 5.00 -3.95 -7.61
N LYS A 29 5.69 -2.82 -7.85
CA LYS A 29 6.38 -2.09 -6.78
C LYS A 29 5.41 -1.54 -5.74
N ILE A 30 4.28 -1.01 -6.17
CA ILE A 30 3.23 -0.50 -5.25
C ILE A 30 2.63 -1.66 -4.45
N ILE A 31 2.23 -2.75 -5.11
CA ILE A 31 1.67 -3.94 -4.45
C ILE A 31 2.67 -4.55 -3.46
N TYR A 32 3.96 -4.58 -3.81
CA TYR A 32 5.01 -5.03 -2.90
C TYR A 32 5.09 -4.18 -1.64
N ASN A 33 5.08 -2.85 -1.78
CA ASN A 33 5.11 -1.94 -0.63
C ASN A 33 3.87 -2.08 0.25
N ILE A 34 2.67 -2.20 -0.34
CA ILE A 34 1.42 -2.48 0.39
C ILE A 34 1.52 -3.80 1.16
N ARG A 35 2.00 -4.87 0.52
CA ARG A 35 2.20 -6.17 1.20
C ARG A 35 3.24 -6.09 2.31
N LYS A 36 4.33 -5.34 2.12
CA LYS A 36 5.35 -5.14 3.16
C LYS A 36 4.75 -4.40 4.37
N SER A 37 3.91 -3.41 4.11
CA SER A 37 3.28 -2.60 5.16
C SER A 37 2.25 -3.38 5.99
N THR A 38 1.66 -4.46 5.46
CA THR A 38 0.73 -5.30 6.24
C THR A 38 1.41 -6.07 7.38
N TYR A 39 2.71 -6.34 7.27
CA TYR A 39 3.48 -7.07 8.28
C TYR A 39 4.41 -6.16 9.10
N THR A 40 4.87 -5.06 8.51
CA THR A 40 5.86 -4.16 9.11
C THR A 40 5.37 -2.71 9.12
N ILE A 41 5.46 -2.04 10.26
CA ILE A 41 5.20 -0.59 10.37
C ILE A 41 6.50 0.10 9.97
N ASP A 42 6.60 0.41 8.68
CA ASP A 42 7.74 1.10 8.09
C ASP A 42 7.44 2.61 8.01
N PRO A 43 8.07 3.46 8.85
CA PRO A 43 7.78 4.91 8.87
C PRO A 43 7.97 5.59 7.52
N GLU A 44 8.81 5.04 6.65
CA GLU A 44 9.03 5.58 5.31
C GLU A 44 7.86 5.27 4.36
N LEU A 45 7.16 4.15 4.57
CA LEU A 45 5.94 3.79 3.83
C LEU A 45 4.68 4.46 4.40
N PHE A 46 4.69 4.81 5.68
CA PHE A 46 3.57 5.45 6.39
C PHE A 46 3.83 6.95 6.63
N LYS A 47 4.37 7.65 5.64
CA LYS A 47 4.51 9.11 5.71
C LYS A 47 3.13 9.75 5.76
N LYS A 48 2.97 10.70 6.69
CA LYS A 48 1.80 11.58 6.69
C LYS A 48 1.88 12.47 5.45
N LEU A 49 0.74 12.69 4.83
CA LEU A 49 0.62 13.68 3.78
C LEU A 49 0.55 15.05 4.47
N ASP A 50 1.43 15.96 4.07
CA ASP A 50 1.37 17.35 4.51
C ASP A 50 0.28 18.09 3.69
N ASP A 51 -0.21 19.23 4.19
CA ASP A 51 -1.25 20.06 3.54
C ASP A 51 -2.59 19.35 3.29
N THR A 52 -2.92 18.34 4.11
CA THR A 52 -4.25 17.75 4.19
C THR A 52 -4.82 17.98 5.59
N ASP A 53 -6.06 18.46 5.71
CA ASP A 53 -6.76 18.71 7.00
C ASP A 53 -7.18 17.42 7.75
N ILE A 54 -6.40 16.32 7.62
CA ILE A 54 -6.69 14.99 8.19
C ILE A 54 -5.75 14.66 9.34
#